data_AF-A0A6C0B612-F1
#
_entry.id   AF-A0A6C0B612-F1
#
_cell.length_a   1.000
_cell.length_b   1.000
_cell.length_c   1.000
_cell.angle_alpha   90.00
_cell.angle_beta   90.00
_cell.angle_gamma   90.00
#
_symmetry.space_group_name_H-M   'P 1'
#
loop_
_entity.id
_entity.type
_entity.pdbx_description
1 polymer ?
#
loop_
_entity_poly.entity_id
_entity_poly.type
_entity_poly.pdbx_seq_one_letter_code
_entity_poly.pdbx_strand_id
1 'polypeptide(L)' 'MGAYSYRCDDCAAVCASIGGRLFFAGEHTDPVYYGSLHAAYNSGCRVLKEMYVI' A
#
# COMPACT_ATOMS: atom_id res chain seq x y z
N MET A 1 10.35 -18.85 0.42
CA MET A 1 9.55 -17.96 -0.45
C MET A 1 8.32 -17.54 0.32
N GLY A 2 8.06 -16.25 0.46
CA GLY A 2 6.83 -15.73 1.08
C GLY A 2 5.70 -15.68 0.04
N ALA A 3 4.48 -16.01 0.44
CA ALA A 3 3.31 -15.92 -0.44
C ALA A 3 2.61 -14.57 -0.31
N TYR A 4 2.40 -14.10 0.92
CA TYR A 4 1.71 -12.86 1.25
C TYR A 4 2.08 -12.38 2.67
N SER A 5 1.82 -11.11 2.98
CA SER A 5 2.06 -10.50 4.29
C SER A 5 1.12 -11.08 5.33
N TYR A 6 1.65 -11.45 6.49
CA TYR A 6 0.85 -11.98 7.60
C TYR A 6 0.44 -10.91 8.63
N ARG A 7 1.11 -9.74 8.63
CA ARG A 7 0.81 -8.61 9.54
C ARG A 7 1.19 -7.27 8.91
N CYS A 8 0.49 -6.23 9.36
CA CYS A 8 0.57 -4.87 8.85
C CYS A 8 0.88 -3.84 9.95
N ASP A 9 1.74 -4.20 10.92
CA ASP A 9 1.99 -3.37 12.11
C ASP A 9 2.65 -2.02 11.74
N ASP A 10 3.47 -1.99 10.69
CA ASP A 10 4.18 -0.79 10.21
C ASP A 10 3.59 -0.20 8.92
N CYS A 11 2.34 -0.53 8.59
CA CYS A 11 1.81 -0.20 7.27
C CYS A 11 1.71 1.29 6.97
N ALA A 12 1.55 2.14 7.99
CA ALA A 12 1.62 3.59 7.83
C ALA A 12 3.00 4.07 7.35
N ALA A 13 4.09 3.46 7.85
CA ALA A 13 5.44 3.82 7.44
C ALA A 13 5.74 3.29 6.02
N VAL A 14 5.29 2.08 5.71
CA VAL A 14 5.51 1.45 4.41
C VAL A 14 4.68 2.11 3.30
N CYS A 15 3.48 2.61 3.61
CA CYS A 15 2.60 3.20 2.61
C CYS A 15 2.88 4.68 2.31
N ALA A 16 3.72 5.34 3.12
CA ALA A 16 4.04 6.75 2.99
C ALA A 16 4.87 7.03 1.73
N SER A 17 4.45 8.03 0.94
CA SER A 17 5.21 8.44 -0.25
C SER A 17 6.49 9.19 0.13
N ILE A 18 7.50 9.09 -0.74
CA ILE A 18 8.77 9.80 -0.58
C ILE A 18 8.81 10.98 -1.56
N GLY A 19 8.76 12.19 -1.00
CA GLY A 19 8.91 13.45 -1.72
C GLY A 19 7.88 13.68 -2.83
N GLY A 20 6.69 13.08 -2.74
CA GLY A 20 5.65 13.17 -3.78
C GLY A 20 6.06 12.60 -5.14
N ARG A 21 7.10 11.74 -5.18
CA ARG A 21 7.66 11.18 -6.42
C ARG A 21 7.65 9.66 -6.43
N LEU A 22 7.90 9.04 -5.28
CA LEU A 22 7.89 7.60 -5.11
C LEU A 22 6.71 7.21 -4.22
N PHE A 23 5.87 6.32 -4.72
CA PHE A 23 4.66 5.85 -4.05
C PHE A 23 4.71 4.34 -3.88
N PHE A 24 4.10 3.86 -2.79
CA PHE A 24 4.08 2.45 -2.43
C PHE A 24 2.65 1.92 -2.43
N ALA A 25 2.43 0.91 -3.27
CA ALA A 25 1.21 0.13 -3.36
C ALA A 25 1.53 -1.37 -3.32
N GLY A 26 0.51 -2.18 -3.09
CA GLY A 26 0.63 -3.62 -2.91
C GLY A 26 -0.09 -4.07 -1.65
N GLU A 27 -0.33 -5.38 -1.55
CA GLU A 27 -1.15 -5.95 -0.46
C GLU A 27 -0.61 -5.63 0.94
N HIS A 28 0.72 -5.58 1.08
CA HIS A 28 1.44 -5.24 2.31
C HIS A 28 1.32 -3.77 2.74
N THR A 29 0.58 -2.94 1.99
CA THR A 29 0.39 -1.50 2.28
C THR A 29 -1.05 -1.16 2.67
N ASP A 30 -1.94 -2.16 2.74
CA ASP A 30 -3.33 -2.00 3.17
C ASP A 30 -3.50 -2.52 4.61
N PRO A 31 -3.77 -1.64 5.60
CA PRO A 31 -3.82 -2.04 7.01
C PRO A 31 -5.01 -2.94 7.36
N VAL A 32 -6.02 -3.04 6.48
CA VAL A 32 -7.27 -3.77 6.77
C VAL A 32 -7.29 -5.11 6.07
N TYR A 33 -6.86 -5.16 4.81
CA TYR A 33 -7.02 -6.32 3.93
C TYR A 33 -5.70 -6.96 3.50
N TYR A 34 -4.60 -6.68 4.20
CA TYR A 34 -3.28 -7.27 3.88
C TYR A 34 -3.37 -8.78 3.67
N GLY A 35 -2.50 -9.28 2.82
CA GLY A 35 -2.47 -10.66 2.40
C GLY A 35 -3.43 -11.00 1.26
N SER A 36 -4.26 -10.05 0.82
CA SER A 36 -5.31 -10.29 -0.17
C SER A 36 -5.10 -9.57 -1.51
N LEU A 37 -5.77 -10.07 -2.54
CA LEU A 37 -5.84 -9.41 -3.85
C LEU A 37 -6.55 -8.04 -3.75
N HIS A 38 -7.59 -7.93 -2.92
CA HIS A 38 -8.35 -6.69 -2.77
C HIS A 38 -7.51 -5.57 -2.15
N ALA A 39 -6.60 -5.90 -1.22
CA ALA A 39 -5.62 -4.93 -0.70
C ALA A 39 -4.67 -4.39 -1.78
N ALA A 40 -4.17 -5.25 -2.67
CA ALA A 40 -3.33 -4.81 -3.78
C ALA A 40 -4.10 -3.85 -4.72
N TYR A 41 -5.38 -4.14 -4.98
CA TYR A 41 -6.24 -3.26 -5.76
C TYR A 41 -6.50 -1.91 -5.07
N ASN A 42 -6.94 -1.94 -3.81
CA ASN A 42 -7.28 -0.75 -3.04
C ASN A 42 -6.09 0.18 -2.85
N SER A 43 -4.91 -0.38 -2.55
CA SER A 43 -3.67 0.39 -2.43
C SER A 43 -3.28 1.07 -3.75
N GLY A 44 -3.52 0.42 -4.90
CA GLY A 44 -3.35 1.04 -6.21
C GLY A 44 -4.27 2.24 -6.42
N CYS A 45 -5.57 2.09 -6.11
CA CYS A 45 -6.52 3.21 -6.18
C CYS A 45 -6.17 4.36 -5.22
N ARG A 46 -5.63 4.04 -4.03
CA ARG A 46 -5.13 5.04 -3.07
C ARG A 46 -3.97 5.83 -3.67
N VAL A 47 -2.94 5.16 -4.16
CA VAL A 47 -1.77 5.82 -4.77
C VAL A 47 -2.18 6.68 -5.97
N LEU A 48 -3.09 6.19 -6.81
CA LEU A 48 -3.62 6.98 -7.93
C LEU A 48 -4.20 8.31 -7.45
N LYS A 49 -4.99 8.32 -6.36
CA LYS A 49 -5.54 9.55 -5.77
C LYS A 49 -4.44 10.44 -5.19
N GLU A 50 -3.44 9.86 -4.51
CA GLU A 50 -2.30 10.61 -3.96
C GLU A 50 -1.54 11.35 -5.07
N MET A 51 -1.36 10.73 -6.25
CA MET A 51 -0.69 11.34 -7.40
C MET A 51 -1.44 12.54 -7.99
N TYR A 52 -2.77 12.61 -7.85
CA TYR A 52 -3.59 13.73 -8.37
C TYR A 52 -3.71 14.91 -7.40
N VAL A 53 -3.20 14.78 -6.17
CA VAL A 53 -3.25 15.83 -5.13
C VAL A 53 -1.94 16.63 -5.05
N ILE A 54 -0.97 16.30 -5.90
CA ILE A 54 0.38 16.90 -5.98
C ILE A 54 0.45 17.82 -7.19
#